data_AF-A0A848VXT5-F1
#
_entry.id   AF-A0A848VXT5-F1
#
_cell.length_a   1.000
_cell.length_b   1.000
_cell.length_c   1.000
_cell.angle_alpha   90.00
_cell.angle_beta   90.00
_cell.angle_gamma   90.00
#
_symmetry.space_group_name_H-M   'P 1'
#
loop_
_entity.id
_entity.type
_entity.pdbx_description
1 polymer ?
#
loop_
_entity_poly.entity_id
_entity_poly.type
_entity_poly.pdbx_seq_one_letter_code
_entity_poly.pdbx_strand_id
1 'polypeptide(L)' 'MADRNGADVAEAVLSGDLTPENLRSAVLSCTGCSDPDACEAFLASGQTGIPSYCRNAGLIAEIAKGG' A
#
# COMPACT_ATOMS: atom_id res chain seq x y z
N MET A 1 2.71 -5.78 -3.35
CA MET A 1 2.70 -5.68 -1.87
C MET A 1 1.26 -5.58 -1.36
N ALA A 2 0.50 -4.55 -1.73
CA ALA A 2 -0.89 -4.37 -1.28
C ALA A 2 -1.79 -5.59 -1.56
N ASP A 3 -1.88 -6.03 -2.82
CA ASP A 3 -2.71 -7.17 -3.22
C ASP A 3 -2.33 -8.47 -2.49
N ARG A 4 -1.02 -8.69 -2.28
CA ARG A 4 -0.50 -9.87 -1.54
C ARG A 4 -0.88 -9.85 -0.06
N ASN A 5 -1.30 -8.71 0.47
CA ASN A 5 -1.79 -8.53 1.83
C ASN A 5 -3.33 -8.35 1.87
N GLY A 6 -4.03 -8.68 0.78
CA GLY A 6 -5.50 -8.60 0.71
C GLY A 6 -6.06 -7.20 0.50
N ALA A 7 -5.21 -6.19 0.27
CA ALA A 7 -5.67 -4.85 -0.04
C ALA A 7 -5.85 -4.67 -1.54
N ASP A 8 -7.09 -4.77 -2.03
CA ASP A 8 -7.43 -4.44 -3.41
C ASP A 8 -7.66 -2.93 -3.55
N VAL A 9 -6.62 -2.23 -4.00
CA VAL A 9 -6.64 -0.77 -4.15
C VAL A 9 -7.57 -0.34 -5.28
N ALA A 10 -7.72 -1.16 -6.33
CA ALA A 10 -8.59 -0.83 -7.45
C ALA A 10 -10.06 -0.91 -7.03
N GLU A 11 -10.44 -1.98 -6.34
CA GLU A 11 -11.79 -2.12 -5.79
C GLU A 11 -12.10 -1.01 -4.79
N ALA A 12 -11.19 -0.69 -3.87
CA ALA A 12 -11.39 0.39 -2.89
C ALA A 12 -11.68 1.75 -3.55
N VAL A 13 -11.09 2.02 -4.72
CA VAL A 13 -11.38 3.25 -5.47
C VAL A 13 -12.75 3.18 -6.15
N LEU A 14 -13.12 2.02 -6.68
CA LEU A 14 -14.42 1.79 -7.35
C LEU A 14 -15.59 1.78 -6.36
N SER A 15 -15.41 1.21 -5.17
CA SER A 15 -16.39 1.18 -4.08
C SER A 15 -16.55 2.54 -3.39
N GLY A 16 -15.54 3.41 -3.51
CA GLY A 16 -15.50 4.73 -2.87
C GLY A 16 -14.83 4.74 -1.49
N ASP A 17 -14.33 3.59 -1.02
CA ASP A 17 -13.59 3.48 0.25
C ASP A 17 -12.23 4.19 0.21
N LEU A 18 -11.67 4.36 -1.00
CA LEU A 18 -10.45 5.12 -1.26
C LEU A 18 -10.71 6.21 -2.30
N THR A 19 -10.64 7.47 -1.87
CA THR A 19 -10.78 8.59 -2.82
C THR A 19 -9.55 8.72 -3.74
N PRO A 20 -9.70 9.25 -4.97
CA PRO A 20 -8.56 9.51 -5.86
C PRO A 20 -7.51 10.45 -5.26
N GLU A 21 -7.92 11.43 -4.44
CA GLU A 21 -7.00 12.32 -3.72
C GLU A 21 -6.18 11.59 -2.66
N ASN A 22 -6.81 10.66 -1.92
CA ASN A 22 -6.12 9.83 -0.94
C ASN A 22 -5.17 8.85 -1.62
N LEU A 23 -5.56 8.27 -2.77
CA LEU A 23 -4.66 7.45 -3.59
C LEU A 23 -3.44 8.24 -4.05
N ARG A 24 -3.63 9.46 -4.57
CA ARG A 24 -2.53 10.34 -4.98
C ARG A 24 -1.61 10.65 -3.81
N SER A 25 -2.16 10.93 -2.64
CA SER A 25 -1.41 11.17 -1.41
C SER A 25 -0.61 9.93 -0.97
N ALA A 26 -1.19 8.74 -1.08
CA ALA A 26 -0.52 7.48 -0.78
C ALA A 26 0.66 7.22 -1.73
N VAL A 27 0.52 7.52 -3.02
CA VAL A 27 1.62 7.41 -4.00
C VAL A 27 2.75 8.36 -3.64
N LEU A 28 2.46 9.63 -3.35
CA LEU A 28 3.47 10.60 -2.93
C LEU A 28 4.13 10.24 -1.59
N SER A 29 3.38 9.65 -0.66
CA SER A 29 3.91 9.13 0.60
C SER A 29 4.87 7.96 0.33
N CYS A 30 4.54 7.07 -0.61
CA CYS A 30 5.35 5.91 -0.98
C CYS A 30 6.70 6.32 -1.58
N THR A 31 6.73 7.33 -2.45
CA THR A 31 7.97 7.79 -3.09
C THR A 31 8.91 8.50 -2.11
N GLY A 32 8.40 8.95 -0.96
CA GLY A 32 9.18 9.53 0.13
C GLY A 32 9.47 8.54 1.27
N CYS A 33 9.59 7.24 1.01
CA CYS A 33 9.99 6.27 2.03
C CYS A 33 11.49 6.41 2.38
N SER A 34 11.88 5.97 3.56
CA SER A 34 13.27 6.08 4.04
C SER A 34 14.22 5.05 3.45
N ASP A 35 13.70 4.01 2.80
CA ASP A 35 14.49 2.90 2.29
C ASP A 35 13.87 2.32 0.99
N PRO A 36 14.05 3.02 -0.15
CA PRO A 36 13.50 2.59 -1.43
C PRO A 36 14.14 1.30 -1.94
N ASP A 37 15.44 1.09 -1.74
CA ASP A 37 16.16 -0.09 -2.20
C ASP A 37 15.68 -1.36 -1.48
N ALA A 38 15.48 -1.30 -0.15
CA ALA A 38 14.88 -2.42 0.58
C ALA A 38 13.43 -2.66 0.16
N CYS A 39 12.67 -1.61 -0.15
CA CYS A 39 11.30 -1.74 -0.67
C CYS A 39 11.26 -2.51 -2.00
N GLU A 40 12.15 -2.16 -2.93
CA GLU A 40 12.27 -2.84 -4.22
C GLU A 40 12.64 -4.32 -4.05
N ALA A 41 13.65 -4.62 -3.23
CA ALA A 41 14.03 -5.99 -2.91
C ALA A 41 12.88 -6.78 -2.29
N PHE A 42 12.12 -6.17 -1.37
CA PHE A 42 10.95 -6.79 -0.77
C PHE A 42 9.86 -7.08 -1.83
N LEU A 43 9.57 -6.12 -2.71
CA LEU A 43 8.58 -6.29 -3.78
C LEU A 43 8.95 -7.44 -4.72
N ALA A 44 10.22 -7.48 -5.14
CA ALA A 44 10.78 -8.52 -6.00
C ALA A 44 10.78 -9.91 -5.33
N SER A 45 10.96 -9.97 -4.01
CA SER A 45 11.02 -11.23 -3.26
C SER A 45 9.72 -12.05 -3.27
N GLY A 46 8.58 -11.44 -3.61
CA GLY A 46 7.30 -12.14 -3.58
C GLY A 46 6.66 -12.25 -2.19
N GLN A 47 7.37 -11.85 -1.12
CA GLN A 47 6.93 -12.08 0.26
C GLN A 47 5.59 -11.38 0.59
N THR A 48 4.83 -12.02 1.48
CA THR A 48 3.65 -11.46 2.14
C THR A 48 4.07 -10.65 3.36
N GLY A 49 3.17 -9.80 3.87
CA GLY A 49 3.46 -8.87 4.95
C GLY A 49 3.77 -7.46 4.45
N ILE A 50 3.85 -6.53 5.39
CA ILE A 50 4.17 -5.13 5.11
C ILE A 50 5.45 -4.80 5.91
N PRO A 51 6.50 -4.28 5.25
CA PRO A 51 7.70 -3.87 5.96
C PRO A 51 7.40 -2.76 6.97
N SER A 52 8.10 -2.77 8.10
CA SER A 52 7.92 -1.77 9.16
C SER A 52 8.20 -0.33 8.73
N TYR A 53 9.01 -0.15 7.68
CA TYR A 53 9.32 1.16 7.08
C TYR A 53 8.31 1.60 6.01
N CYS A 54 7.30 0.79 5.68
CA CYS A 54 6.31 1.16 4.69
C CYS A 54 5.41 2.29 5.22
N ARG A 55 5.49 3.46 4.61
CA ARG A 55 4.69 4.64 5.00
C ARG A 55 3.19 4.46 4.78
N ASN A 56 2.78 3.50 3.96
CA ASN A 56 1.39 3.21 3.66
C ASN A 56 0.87 1.97 4.40
N ALA A 57 1.61 1.44 5.38
CA ALA A 57 1.21 0.22 6.10
C ALA A 57 -0.20 0.33 6.71
N GLY A 58 -0.51 1.47 7.33
CA GLY A 58 -1.84 1.73 7.88
C GLY A 58 -2.93 1.69 6.81
N LEU A 59 -2.77 2.44 5.71
CA LEU A 59 -3.74 2.48 4.62
C LEU A 59 -4.00 1.08 4.02
N ILE A 60 -2.93 0.32 3.77
CA ILE A 60 -3.05 -1.05 3.24
C ILE A 60 -3.81 -1.94 4.23
N ALA A 61 -3.52 -1.83 5.53
CA ALA A 61 -4.23 -2.60 6.55
C ALA A 61 -5.71 -2.23 6.66
N GLU A 62 -6.09 -0.97 6.43
CA GLU A 62 -7.49 -0.55 6.39
C GLU A 62 -8.21 -1.11 5.16
N ILE A 63 -7.63 -0.99 3.97
CA ILE A 63 -8.21 -1.56 2.74
C ILE A 63 -8.38 -3.08 2.87
N ALA A 64 -7.39 -3.77 3.45
CA ALA A 64 -7.43 -5.23 3.61
C ALA A 64 -8.53 -5.74 4.56
N LYS A 65 -9.06 -4.90 5.45
CA LYS A 65 -10.17 -5.28 6.35
C LYS A 65 -11.53 -5.21 5.67
N GLY A 66 -11.63 -4.56 4.50
CA GLY A 66 -12.88 -4.10 3.92
C GLY A 66 -13.42 -2.92 4.73
N GLY A 67 -13.61 -1.77 4.08
CA GLY A 67 -14.22 -0.59 4.71
C GLY A 67 -15.52 -0.91 5.46
#